data_AF-A0A1G4Z6A5-F1
#
_entry.id   AF-A0A1G4Z6A5-F1
#
_cell.length_a   1.000
_cell.length_b   1.000
_cell.length_c   1.000
_cell.angle_alpha   90.00
_cell.angle_beta   90.00
_cell.angle_gamma   90.00
#
_symmetry.space_group_name_H-M   'P 1'
#
loop_
_entity.id
_entity.type
_entity.pdbx_description
1 polymer ?
#
loop_
_entity_poly.entity_id
_entity_poly.type
_entity_poly.pdbx_seq_one_letter_code
_entity_poly.pdbx_strand_id
1 'polypeptide(L)'
;MSTAEEGRRRAEEHLALVAAGRQDDADAVLGTATDLAAITYLGAAFTALSRSGARELSPAQRAQATGRHMRLSAQRDAAGRDPQALRPWLHALAREAALVQEMQALAAARAARGAPGADGGEHGADGGEPVSGG
;
A
#
# COMPACT_ATOMS: atom_id res chain seq x y z
N MET A 1 20.77 11.52 10.65
CA MET A 1 19.56 10.77 10.29
C MET A 1 19.17 9.94 11.51
N SER A 2 17.94 10.07 11.99
CA SER A 2 17.43 9.29 13.12
C SER A 2 17.18 7.84 12.72
N THR A 3 17.15 6.93 13.70
CA THR A 3 16.79 5.51 13.49
C THR A 3 15.39 5.33 12.89
N ALA A 4 14.45 6.23 13.20
CA ALA A 4 13.10 6.22 12.62
C ALA A 4 13.10 6.60 11.14
N GLU A 5 13.87 7.63 10.75
CA GLU A 5 14.00 8.04 9.35
C GLU A 5 14.69 6.96 8.51
N GLU A 6 15.72 6.32 9.06
CA GLU A 6 16.40 5.21 8.39
C GLU A 6 15.49 3.99 8.25
N GLY A 7 14.70 3.67 9.28
CA GLY A 7 13.69 2.62 9.21
C GLY A 7 12.66 2.87 8.11
N ARG A 8 12.19 4.12 7.97
CA ARG A 8 11.29 4.52 6.88
C ARG A 8 11.94 4.37 5.51
N ARG A 9 13.16 4.90 5.34
CA ARG A 9 13.91 4.82 4.07
C ARG A 9 14.06 3.37 3.61
N ARG A 10 14.43 2.45 4.53
CA ARG A 10 14.59 1.03 4.23
C ARG A 10 13.26 0.34 3.92
N ALA A 11 12.18 0.70 4.59
CA ALA A 11 10.85 0.16 4.27
C ALA A 11 10.42 0.55 2.84
N GLU A 12 10.65 1.80 2.46
CA GLU A 12 10.37 2.30 1.11
C GLU A 12 11.25 1.62 0.06
N GLU A 13 12.55 1.46 0.36
CA GLU A 13 13.51 0.71 -0.48
C GLU A 13 13.06 -0.73 -0.72
N HIS A 14 12.70 -1.46 0.36
CA HIS A 14 12.18 -2.82 0.27
C HIS A 14 10.95 -2.89 -0.65
N LEU A 15 9.97 -1.99 -0.47
CA LEU A 15 8.74 -1.99 -1.27
C LEU A 15 9.00 -1.66 -2.74
N ALA A 16 9.94 -0.75 -3.02
CA ALA A 16 10.36 -0.46 -4.39
C ALA A 16 11.01 -1.69 -5.07
N LEU A 17 11.83 -2.45 -4.34
CA LEU A 17 12.45 -3.68 -4.84
C LEU A 17 11.40 -4.77 -5.11
N VAL A 18 10.43 -4.95 -4.20
CA VAL A 18 9.30 -5.86 -4.40
C VAL A 18 8.49 -5.49 -5.64
N ALA A 19 8.18 -4.20 -5.82
CA ALA A 19 7.44 -3.70 -7.00
C ALA A 19 8.23 -3.91 -8.30
N ALA A 20 9.55 -3.88 -8.26
CA ALA A 20 10.44 -4.17 -9.38
C ALA A 20 10.67 -5.69 -9.61
N GLY A 21 10.05 -6.56 -8.83
CA GLY A 21 10.24 -8.02 -8.91
C GLY A 21 11.58 -8.52 -8.36
N ARG A 22 12.34 -7.68 -7.65
CA ARG A 22 13.67 -7.97 -7.10
C ARG A 22 13.58 -8.53 -5.68
N GLN A 23 13.02 -9.73 -5.55
CA GLN A 23 12.76 -10.33 -4.23
C GLN A 23 14.04 -10.58 -3.41
N ASP A 24 15.11 -11.09 -4.03
CA ASP A 24 16.36 -11.36 -3.30
C ASP A 24 16.97 -10.08 -2.70
N ASP A 25 16.93 -8.98 -3.44
CA ASP A 25 17.40 -7.68 -2.95
C ASP A 25 16.47 -7.13 -1.85
N ALA A 26 15.15 -7.31 -2.00
CA ALA A 26 14.18 -6.89 -1.00
C ALA A 26 14.39 -7.64 0.33
N ASP A 27 14.66 -8.95 0.26
CA ASP A 27 14.97 -9.77 1.43
C ASP A 27 16.33 -9.37 2.05
N ALA A 28 17.31 -8.97 1.24
CA ALA A 28 18.58 -8.44 1.74
C ALA A 28 18.38 -7.19 2.62
N VAL A 29 17.45 -6.29 2.26
CA VAL A 29 17.10 -5.12 3.10
C VAL A 29 16.62 -5.56 4.48
N LEU A 30 15.72 -6.55 4.55
CA LEU A 30 15.24 -7.10 5.83
C LEU A 30 16.36 -7.79 6.61
N GLY A 31 17.28 -8.44 5.91
CA GLY A 31 18.46 -9.10 6.47
C GLY A 31 19.40 -8.15 7.23
N THR A 32 19.41 -6.86 6.89
CA THR A 32 20.21 -5.84 7.59
C THR A 32 19.69 -5.47 8.97
N ALA A 33 18.44 -5.78 9.30
CA ALA A 33 17.84 -5.49 10.60
C ALA A 33 18.20 -6.60 11.61
N THR A 34 19.38 -6.50 12.21
CA THR A 34 19.93 -7.54 13.10
C THR A 34 19.67 -7.32 14.60
N ASP A 35 19.41 -6.07 15.00
CA ASP A 35 19.15 -5.71 16.39
C ASP A 35 17.69 -5.28 16.62
N LEU A 36 17.30 -5.24 17.90
CA LEU A 36 15.93 -4.92 18.31
C LEU A 36 15.46 -3.54 17.83
N ALA A 37 16.34 -2.53 17.85
CA ALA A 37 15.98 -1.18 17.45
C ALA A 37 15.72 -1.13 15.95
N ALA A 38 16.63 -1.67 15.14
CA ALA A 38 16.49 -1.76 13.69
C ALA A 38 15.18 -2.48 13.29
N ILE A 39 14.89 -3.63 13.90
CA ILE A 39 13.66 -4.39 13.67
C ILE A 39 12.42 -3.59 14.08
N THR A 40 12.45 -2.93 15.24
CA THR A 40 11.32 -2.15 15.76
C THR A 40 11.01 -0.95 14.85
N TYR A 41 12.02 -0.18 14.44
CA TYR A 41 11.82 0.99 13.59
C TYR A 41 11.42 0.62 12.17
N LEU A 42 12.01 -0.43 11.60
CA LEU A 42 11.62 -0.93 10.28
C LEU A 42 10.19 -1.49 10.29
N GLY A 43 9.82 -2.24 11.33
CA GLY A 43 8.45 -2.73 11.51
C GLY A 43 7.44 -1.59 11.75
N ALA A 44 7.81 -0.57 12.53
CA ALA A 44 6.97 0.62 12.71
C ALA A 44 6.74 1.35 11.37
N ALA A 45 7.76 1.45 10.52
CA ALA A 45 7.64 2.02 9.18
C ALA A 45 6.69 1.21 8.28
N PHE A 46 6.84 -0.12 8.20
CA PHE A 46 5.90 -0.96 7.44
C PHE A 46 4.46 -0.86 7.97
N THR A 47 4.29 -0.79 9.29
CA THR A 47 2.97 -0.59 9.91
C THR A 47 2.35 0.74 9.46
N ALA A 48 3.14 1.81 9.48
CA ALA A 48 2.68 3.13 9.07
C ALA A 48 2.27 3.15 7.59
N LEU A 49 3.12 2.63 6.69
CA LEU A 49 2.87 2.55 5.25
C LEU A 49 1.63 1.70 4.93
N SER A 50 1.49 0.53 5.57
CA SER A 50 0.33 -0.33 5.38
C SER A 50 -0.95 0.34 5.89
N ARG A 51 -0.92 0.99 7.07
CA ARG A 51 -2.10 1.67 7.62
C ARG A 51 -2.50 2.91 6.84
N SER A 52 -1.54 3.70 6.35
CA SER A 52 -1.85 4.83 5.47
C SER A 52 -2.47 4.33 4.19
N GLY A 53 -1.90 3.30 3.56
CA GLY A 53 -2.43 2.75 2.32
C GLY A 53 -3.82 2.12 2.46
N ALA A 54 -4.09 1.46 3.59
CA ALA A 54 -5.39 0.87 3.87
C ALA A 54 -6.55 1.90 3.93
N ARG A 55 -6.26 3.19 4.16
CA ARG A 55 -7.29 4.24 4.19
C ARG A 55 -7.93 4.51 2.83
N GLU A 56 -7.20 4.22 1.75
CA GLU A 56 -7.63 4.39 0.36
C GLU A 56 -8.39 3.16 -0.17
N LEU A 57 -8.41 2.06 0.60
CA LEU A 57 -9.10 0.84 0.22
C LEU A 57 -10.60 0.91 0.51
N SER A 58 -11.38 0.04 -0.15
CA SER A 58 -12.80 -0.16 0.16
C SER A 58 -13.01 -0.58 1.63
N PRO A 59 -14.20 -0.36 2.21
CA PRO A 59 -14.48 -0.74 3.61
C PRO A 59 -14.17 -2.21 3.92
N ALA A 60 -14.55 -3.14 3.03
CA ALA A 60 -14.29 -4.57 3.21
C ALA A 60 -12.78 -4.89 3.23
N GLN A 61 -12.03 -4.33 2.29
CA GLN A 61 -10.58 -4.51 2.20
C GLN A 61 -9.85 -3.91 3.42
N ARG A 62 -10.30 -2.75 3.88
CA ARG A 62 -9.77 -2.10 5.09
C ARG A 62 -10.03 -2.95 6.34
N ALA A 63 -11.22 -3.53 6.46
CA ALA A 63 -11.54 -4.44 7.56
C ALA A 63 -10.62 -5.69 7.54
N GLN A 64 -10.37 -6.26 6.35
CA GLN A 64 -9.43 -7.37 6.18
C GLN A 64 -8.00 -6.98 6.58
N ALA A 65 -7.52 -5.80 6.16
CA ALA A 65 -6.20 -5.29 6.54
C ALA A 65 -6.08 -5.11 8.06
N THR A 66 -7.08 -4.51 8.71
CA THR A 66 -7.13 -4.41 10.17
C THR A 66 -7.05 -5.78 10.84
N GLY A 67 -7.79 -6.77 10.34
CA GLY A 67 -7.73 -8.14 10.85
C GLY A 67 -6.35 -8.79 10.73
N ARG A 68 -5.62 -8.55 9.63
CA ARG A 68 -4.24 -9.03 9.47
C ARG A 68 -3.27 -8.31 10.40
N HIS A 69 -3.39 -6.98 10.55
CA HIS A 69 -2.63 -6.19 11.53
C HIS A 69 -2.81 -6.69 12.97
N MET A 70 -4.02 -7.07 13.36
CA MET A 70 -4.26 -7.66 14.69
C MET A 70 -3.49 -8.96 14.91
N ARG A 71 -3.42 -9.84 13.90
CA ARG A 71 -2.63 -11.08 13.97
C ARG A 71 -1.13 -10.80 14.03
N LEU A 72 -0.65 -9.82 13.27
CA LEU A 72 0.75 -9.39 13.29
C LEU A 72 1.13 -8.80 14.65
N SER A 73 0.25 -8.04 15.30
CA SER A 73 0.47 -7.57 16.67
C SER A 73 0.60 -8.73 17.64
N ALA A 74 -0.31 -9.72 17.60
CA ALA A 74 -0.22 -10.90 18.45
C ALA A 74 1.07 -11.71 18.22
N GLN A 75 1.52 -11.82 16.96
CA GLN A 75 2.79 -12.47 16.62
C GLN A 75 3.99 -11.71 17.20
N ARG A 76 4.00 -10.38 17.13
CA ARG A 76 5.03 -9.54 17.74
C ARG A 76 5.08 -9.76 19.26
N ASP A 77 3.91 -9.71 19.89
CA ASP A 77 3.80 -9.82 21.35
C ASP A 77 4.29 -11.19 21.83
N ALA A 78 4.00 -12.26 21.08
CA ALA A 78 4.52 -13.60 21.35
C ALA A 78 6.06 -13.71 21.19
N ALA A 79 6.65 -12.99 20.24
CA ALA A 79 8.10 -12.93 20.06
C ALA A 79 8.83 -12.05 21.10
N GLY A 80 8.10 -11.15 21.76
CA GLY A 80 8.63 -10.28 22.80
C GLY A 80 9.69 -9.31 22.30
N ARG A 81 10.89 -9.36 22.90
CA ARG A 81 12.03 -8.48 22.58
C ARG A 81 13.22 -9.22 21.98
N ASP A 82 13.07 -10.50 21.64
CA ASP A 82 14.13 -11.27 20.99
C ASP A 82 14.21 -10.88 19.49
N PRO A 83 15.34 -10.28 19.04
CA PRO A 83 15.51 -9.91 17.64
C PRO A 83 15.35 -11.09 16.68
N GLN A 84 15.82 -12.30 17.02
CA GLN A 84 15.71 -13.47 16.14
C GLN A 84 14.26 -13.93 16.04
N ALA A 85 13.54 -13.98 17.16
CA ALA A 85 12.12 -14.33 17.18
C ALA A 85 11.23 -13.30 16.44
N LEU A 86 11.68 -12.03 16.33
CA LEU A 86 10.96 -10.98 15.62
C LEU A 86 11.19 -10.98 14.09
N ARG A 87 12.18 -11.69 13.56
CA ARG A 87 12.44 -11.69 12.10
C ARG A 87 11.23 -12.23 11.31
N PRO A 88 10.60 -13.36 11.67
CA PRO A 88 9.40 -13.83 10.99
C PRO A 88 8.24 -12.82 11.02
N TRP A 89 8.09 -12.09 12.13
CA TRP A 89 7.11 -11.01 12.24
C TRP A 89 7.41 -9.87 11.28
N LEU A 90 8.68 -9.45 11.20
CA LEU A 90 9.12 -8.38 10.30
C LEU A 90 8.86 -8.74 8.82
N HIS A 91 9.21 -9.96 8.39
CA HIS A 91 8.91 -10.44 7.04
C HIS A 91 7.40 -10.49 6.76
N ALA A 92 6.60 -10.93 7.73
CA ALA A 92 5.14 -10.97 7.57
C ALA A 92 4.54 -9.57 7.42
N LEU A 93 5.06 -8.60 8.19
CA LEU A 93 4.62 -7.21 8.13
C LEU A 93 5.06 -6.51 6.83
N ALA A 94 6.26 -6.82 6.31
CA ALA A 94 6.72 -6.33 5.01
C ALA A 94 5.81 -6.81 3.87
N ARG A 95 5.44 -8.12 3.89
CA ARG A 95 4.46 -8.68 2.94
C ARG A 95 3.10 -8.01 3.02
N GLU A 96 2.62 -7.69 4.23
CA GLU A 96 1.35 -6.98 4.41
C GLU A 96 1.39 -5.57 3.81
N ALA A 97 2.51 -4.85 3.98
CA ALA A 97 2.68 -3.53 3.37
C ALA A 97 2.69 -3.60 1.84
N ALA A 98 3.40 -4.58 1.26
CA ALA A 98 3.42 -4.82 -0.19
C ALA A 98 2.02 -5.18 -0.73
N LEU A 99 1.29 -6.07 -0.04
CA LEU A 99 -0.08 -6.44 -0.41
C LEU A 99 -1.01 -5.23 -0.42
N VAL A 100 -0.93 -4.37 0.60
CA VAL A 100 -1.75 -3.15 0.64
C VAL A 100 -1.42 -2.21 -0.52
N GLN A 101 -0.14 -2.03 -0.86
CA GLN A 101 0.25 -1.21 -2.02
C GLN A 101 -0.29 -1.80 -3.33
N GLU A 102 -0.23 -3.11 -3.52
CA GLU A 102 -0.81 -3.77 -4.69
C GLU A 102 -2.32 -3.54 -4.76
N MET A 103 -3.04 -3.66 -3.64
CA MET A 103 -4.47 -3.39 -3.57
C MET A 103 -4.80 -1.94 -3.93
N GLN A 104 -3.98 -0.98 -3.49
CA GLN A 104 -4.12 0.44 -3.86
C GLN A 104 -3.90 0.65 -5.36
N ALA A 105 -2.82 0.09 -5.93
CA ALA A 105 -2.53 0.21 -7.36
C ALA A 105 -3.67 -0.36 -8.22
N LEU A 106 -4.22 -1.51 -7.82
CA LEU A 106 -5.37 -2.11 -8.50
C LEU A 106 -6.65 -1.28 -8.33
N ALA A 107 -6.86 -0.64 -7.17
CA ALA A 107 -8.00 0.27 -6.96
C ALA A 107 -7.87 1.53 -7.83
N ALA A 108 -6.69 2.16 -7.85
CA ALA A 108 -6.39 3.31 -8.69
C ALA A 108 -6.57 3.01 -10.19
N ALA A 109 -6.09 1.85 -10.64
CA ALA A 109 -6.26 1.43 -12.03
C ALA A 109 -7.74 1.21 -12.41
N ARG A 110 -8.58 0.74 -11.48
CA ARG A 110 -10.04 0.65 -11.70
C ARG A 110 -10.69 2.02 -11.77
N ALA A 111 -10.31 2.94 -10.88
CA ALA A 111 -10.81 4.31 -10.88
C ALA A 111 -10.45 5.03 -12.20
N ALA A 112 -9.20 4.87 -12.69
CA ALA A 112 -8.77 5.45 -13.95
C ALA A 112 -9.52 4.91 -15.17
N ARG A 113 -9.87 3.61 -15.17
CA ARG A 113 -10.69 3.00 -16.25
C ARG A 113 -12.17 3.37 -16.18
N GLY A 114 -12.67 3.66 -14.97
CA GLY A 114 -14.06 4.03 -14.73
C GLY A 114 -14.32 5.55 -14.77
N ALA A 115 -13.29 6.38 -14.91
CA ALA A 115 -13.43 7.81 -15.12
C ALA A 115 -13.85 8.06 -16.58
N PRO A 116 -15.09 8.48 -16.86
CA PRO A 116 -15.47 8.87 -18.20
C PRO A 116 -14.67 10.13 -18.60
N GLY A 117 -14.00 10.11 -19.76
CA GLY A 117 -13.85 11.35 -20.52
C GLY A 117 -15.25 11.90 -20.75
N ALA A 118 -15.53 13.16 -20.44
CA ALA A 118 -15.18 14.25 -21.35
C ALA A 118 -15.55 13.91 -22.81
N ASP A 119 -16.74 13.36 -23.02
CA ASP A 119 -17.35 13.33 -24.35
C ASP A 119 -17.86 14.75 -24.64
N GLY A 120 -16.94 15.56 -25.17
CA GLY A 120 -17.25 16.78 -25.90
C GLY A 120 -17.93 16.39 -27.21
N GLY A 121 -19.21 16.06 -27.12
CA GLY A 121 -20.11 15.96 -28.26
C GLY A 121 -20.79 17.29 -28.53
N GLU A 122 -20.01 18.32 -28.89
CA GLU A 122 -20.57 19.41 -29.72
C GLU A 122 -20.82 18.83 -31.11
N HIS A 123 -22.05 18.36 -31.35
CA HIS A 123 -22.55 18.11 -32.70
C HIS A 123 -23.88 18.81 -32.87
N GLY A 124 -23.89 19.73 -33.83
CA GLY A 124 -24.96 20.69 -34.05
C GLY A 124 -26.30 20.05 -34.40
N ALA A 125 -27.36 20.74 -33.97
CA ALA A 125 -28.64 20.71 -34.65
C ALA A 125 -28.84 22.08 -35.29
N ASP A 126 -28.34 22.17 -36.52
CA ASP A 126 -28.84 23.07 -37.56
C ASP A 126 -30.26 22.63 -37.98
N GLY A 127 -31.11 23.61 -38.29
CA GLY A 127 -32.25 23.49 -39.21
C GLY A 127 -33.58 22.91 -38.69
N GLY A 128 -34.65 23.73 -38.65
CA GLY A 128 -36.02 23.21 -38.57
C GLY A 128 -37.15 24.23 -38.32
N GLU A 129 -37.28 25.21 -39.22
CA GLU A 129 -38.48 25.99 -39.63
C GLU A 129 -39.48 26.62 -38.61
N PRO A 130 -39.78 27.93 -38.73
CA PRO A 130 -41.00 28.51 -38.19
C PRO A 130 -42.19 28.30 -39.14
N VAL A 131 -43.23 27.64 -38.65
CA VAL A 131 -44.55 27.55 -39.29
C VAL A 131 -45.17 28.95 -39.45
N SER A 132 -45.58 29.28 -40.68
CA SER A 132 -46.46 30.41 -40.99
C SER A 132 -47.32 30.08 -42.21
N GLY A 133 -48.65 30.20 -42.04
CA GLY A 133 -49.67 30.05 -43.07
C GLY A 133 -50.81 29.13 -42.59
N GLY A 134 -52.07 29.55 -42.47
CA GLY A 134 -52.73 30.80 -42.88
C GLY A 134 -54.08 30.97 -42.21
#